data_AF-A0ABC9FBB4-F1
#
_entry.id   AF-A0ABC9FBB4-F1
#
_cell.length_a   1.000
_cell.length_b   1.000
_cell.length_c   1.000
_cell.angle_alpha   90.00
_cell.angle_beta   90.00
_cell.angle_gamma   90.00
#
_symmetry.space_group_name_H-M   'P 1'
#
loop_
_entity.id
_entity.type
_entity.pdbx_description
1 polymer ?
#
loop_
_entity_poly.entity_id
_entity_poly.type
_entity_poly.pdbx_seq_one_letter_code
_entity_poly.pdbx_strand_id
1 'polypeptide(L)'
;MFKLISCCQKERRGVVNGIDYGFTGEVKKVDVSRIRERLDSDSIVVVSNMGYSSSGEVLNCNTYEVATACALAMEADKLVCIVDGQIFDEHGRVIHFMSIEEADLLIRKRAKQSDIAASYVKVVDEEGINSLHKGDYKSSLNARAHVNGYAASFQNGLGFNNGNGIYSGEQGFAIGGEERLSRSNGYLSELAAAAYVCHGGVQRVHIIDGTVDGSLLLELFTRDGAGTMIARDVYEGTRIATAEDLSGIRKIIRPLEDSGVLVRRTDTELLEALNSFYVVERDGSIIACAALFPFPEEKSGEVAAIAVSEECRGRGQGDKLLDYVEKVALSLGLEKLFLLTTRTADWFVRRGFSECSIESIPEQRRKRINLSRGSKYYIKQLQPKHAGVTANNFIIR
;
A
#
# COMPACT_ATOMS: atom_id res chain seq x y z
N MET A 1 -8.99 26.40 -21.85
CA MET A 1 -8.94 27.74 -21.22
C MET A 1 -8.92 27.54 -19.71
N PHE A 2 -7.90 28.00 -18.99
CA PHE A 2 -7.86 27.88 -17.53
C PHE A 2 -8.85 28.87 -16.90
N LYS A 3 -9.72 28.41 -16.01
CA LYS A 3 -10.64 29.28 -15.27
C LYS A 3 -10.38 29.12 -13.78
N LEU A 4 -9.98 30.23 -13.16
CA LEU A 4 -9.86 30.32 -11.70
C LEU A 4 -11.27 30.44 -11.13
N ILE A 5 -11.61 29.59 -10.17
CA ILE A 5 -12.94 29.60 -9.56
C ILE A 5 -12.76 29.60 -8.05
N SER A 6 -13.44 30.55 -7.38
CA SER A 6 -13.65 30.44 -5.95
C SER A 6 -14.74 29.40 -5.69
N CYS A 7 -14.32 28.17 -5.36
CA CYS A 7 -15.23 27.04 -5.16
C CYS A 7 -15.43 26.69 -3.69
N CYS A 8 -14.64 27.22 -2.76
CA CYS A 8 -14.69 26.78 -1.37
C CYS A 8 -15.21 27.89 -0.44
N GLN A 9 -16.32 27.61 0.27
CA GLN A 9 -16.72 28.40 1.43
C GLN A 9 -15.94 27.94 2.65
N LYS A 10 -15.54 28.89 3.48
CA LYS A 10 -14.62 28.66 4.59
C LYS A 10 -15.11 29.28 5.88
N GLU A 11 -14.63 28.79 7.01
CA GLU A 11 -14.86 29.38 8.32
C GLU A 11 -13.53 29.66 9.01
N ARG A 12 -13.48 30.70 9.83
CA ARG A 12 -12.28 31.00 10.62
C ARG A 12 -12.03 29.86 11.60
N ARG A 13 -10.77 29.43 11.66
CA ARG A 13 -10.34 28.43 12.64
C ARG A 13 -10.33 28.97 14.07
N GLY A 14 -10.05 30.26 14.24
CA GLY A 14 -10.04 30.92 15.54
C GLY A 14 -8.89 30.46 16.44
N VAL A 15 -9.15 30.38 17.75
CA VAL A 15 -8.15 30.03 18.77
C VAL A 15 -8.24 28.55 19.11
N VAL A 16 -7.18 27.78 18.86
CA VAL A 16 -7.09 26.34 19.17
C VAL A 16 -5.91 26.11 20.11
N ASN A 17 -6.14 25.45 21.25
CA ASN A 17 -5.14 25.19 22.29
C ASN A 17 -4.36 26.44 22.74
N GLY A 18 -5.05 27.59 22.81
CA GLY A 18 -4.46 28.87 23.20
C GLY A 18 -3.67 29.60 22.11
N ILE A 19 -3.62 29.06 20.88
CA ILE A 19 -2.96 29.69 19.72
C ILE A 19 -4.02 30.31 18.81
N ASP A 20 -3.91 31.60 18.51
CA ASP A 20 -4.75 32.29 17.53
C ASP A 20 -4.21 32.07 16.11
N TYR A 21 -5.02 31.47 15.26
CA TYR A 21 -4.66 31.17 13.87
C TYR A 21 -5.02 32.30 12.88
N GLY A 22 -5.54 33.43 13.36
CA GLY A 22 -5.78 34.63 12.56
C GLY A 22 -6.65 34.38 11.32
N PHE A 23 -6.08 34.65 10.14
CA PHE A 23 -6.76 34.46 8.84
C PHE A 23 -6.65 33.02 8.28
N THR A 24 -6.37 32.04 9.13
CA THR A 24 -6.45 30.64 8.74
C THR A 24 -7.89 30.18 8.76
N GLY A 25 -8.33 29.55 7.68
CA GLY A 25 -9.66 28.98 7.56
C GLY A 25 -9.65 27.47 7.43
N GLU A 26 -10.81 26.88 7.67
CA GLU A 26 -11.13 25.48 7.41
C GLU A 26 -12.16 25.40 6.28
N VAL A 27 -12.07 24.36 5.45
CA VAL A 27 -12.97 24.16 4.31
C VAL A 27 -14.32 23.70 4.85
N LYS A 28 -15.37 24.49 4.61
CA LYS A 28 -16.73 24.16 5.08
C LYS A 28 -17.62 23.57 3.99
N LYS A 29 -17.44 24.01 2.75
CA LYS A 29 -18.24 23.55 1.60
C LYS A 29 -17.47 23.75 0.30
N VAL A 30 -17.62 22.81 -0.63
CA VAL A 30 -17.13 22.90 -2.02
C VAL A 30 -18.31 23.07 -2.97
N ASP A 31 -18.23 24.04 -3.88
CA ASP A 31 -19.20 24.30 -4.97
C ASP A 31 -18.96 23.33 -6.13
N VAL A 32 -19.38 22.09 -5.90
CA VAL A 32 -19.31 20.98 -6.84
C VAL A 32 -19.97 21.31 -8.17
N SER A 33 -21.15 21.93 -8.14
CA SER A 33 -21.90 22.24 -9.37
C SER A 33 -21.12 23.14 -10.31
N ARG A 34 -20.47 24.18 -9.77
CA ARG A 34 -19.65 25.10 -10.58
C ARG A 34 -18.38 24.44 -11.11
N ILE A 35 -17.77 23.54 -10.34
CA ILE A 35 -16.63 22.76 -10.82
C ILE A 35 -17.06 21.87 -11.99
N ARG A 36 -18.14 21.08 -11.83
CA ARG A 36 -18.67 20.18 -12.88
C ARG A 36 -19.02 20.94 -14.14
N GLU A 37 -19.75 22.05 -14.04
CA GLU A 37 -20.12 22.87 -15.20
C GLU A 37 -18.90 23.27 -16.05
N ARG A 38 -17.76 23.52 -15.40
CA ARG A 38 -16.53 23.92 -16.09
C ARG A 38 -15.76 22.72 -16.64
N LEU A 39 -15.74 21.60 -15.93
CA LEU A 39 -15.19 20.34 -16.44
C LEU A 39 -15.98 19.86 -17.66
N ASP A 40 -17.32 19.91 -17.63
CA ASP A 40 -18.22 19.57 -18.74
C ASP A 40 -18.04 20.50 -19.96
N SER A 41 -17.41 21.66 -19.77
CA SER A 41 -17.03 22.60 -20.82
C SER A 41 -15.57 22.46 -21.26
N ASP A 42 -14.98 21.26 -21.10
CA ASP A 42 -13.58 20.93 -21.43
C ASP A 42 -12.54 21.91 -20.84
N SER A 43 -12.85 22.50 -19.68
CA SER A 43 -11.97 23.44 -19.01
C SER A 43 -11.17 22.77 -17.90
N ILE A 44 -9.90 23.16 -17.75
CA ILE A 44 -9.12 22.83 -16.55
C ILE A 44 -9.51 23.82 -15.45
N VAL A 45 -9.96 23.28 -14.33
CA VAL A 45 -10.33 24.05 -13.14
C VAL A 45 -9.12 24.21 -12.24
N VAL A 46 -8.78 25.45 -11.91
CA VAL A 46 -7.69 25.76 -10.97
C VAL A 46 -8.31 26.30 -9.69
N VAL A 47 -8.09 25.58 -8.58
CA VAL A 47 -8.58 25.93 -7.25
C VAL A 47 -7.40 26.45 -6.42
N SER A 48 -7.53 27.67 -5.90
CA SER A 48 -6.55 28.23 -4.96
C SER A 48 -6.74 27.67 -3.56
N ASN A 49 -5.67 27.64 -2.76
CA ASN A 49 -5.75 27.37 -1.32
C ASN A 49 -6.43 28.51 -0.52
N MET A 50 -6.83 29.60 -1.17
CA MET A 50 -7.61 30.72 -0.63
C MET A 50 -9.11 30.51 -0.82
N GLY A 51 -9.92 31.13 0.05
CA GLY A 51 -11.38 31.13 -0.11
C GLY A 51 -12.02 32.09 0.87
N TYR A 52 -13.35 32.15 0.83
CA TYR A 52 -14.09 33.24 1.45
C TYR A 52 -15.00 32.74 2.55
N SER A 53 -15.04 33.48 3.66
CA SER A 53 -16.05 33.29 4.69
C SER A 53 -17.42 33.78 4.23
N SER A 54 -18.46 33.43 4.99
CA SER A 54 -19.82 33.98 4.78
C SER A 54 -19.87 35.51 4.94
N SER A 55 -18.92 36.10 5.68
CA SER A 55 -18.74 37.55 5.82
C SER A 55 -17.89 38.18 4.71
N GLY A 56 -17.37 37.39 3.76
CA GLY A 56 -16.55 37.86 2.64
C GLY A 56 -15.06 38.02 2.96
N GLU A 57 -14.61 37.55 4.13
CA GLU A 57 -13.20 37.60 4.52
C GLU A 57 -12.40 36.53 3.78
N VAL A 58 -11.18 36.88 3.37
CA VAL A 58 -10.27 35.96 2.70
C VAL A 58 -9.51 35.14 3.73
N LEU A 59 -9.61 33.82 3.62
CA LEU A 59 -8.97 32.87 4.53
C LEU A 59 -8.02 31.94 3.77
N ASN A 60 -6.82 31.76 4.35
CA ASN A 60 -5.82 30.81 3.90
C ASN A 60 -6.16 29.42 4.46
N CYS A 61 -6.24 28.39 3.61
CA CYS A 61 -6.41 27.01 4.03
C CYS A 61 -5.16 26.19 3.75
N ASN A 62 -5.06 25.05 4.44
CA ASN A 62 -4.12 24.02 4.09
C ASN A 62 -4.44 23.47 2.68
N THR A 63 -3.43 23.35 1.82
CA THR A 63 -3.60 22.85 0.44
C THR A 63 -4.10 21.41 0.42
N TYR A 64 -3.60 20.55 1.31
CA TYR A 64 -4.07 19.17 1.42
C TYR A 64 -5.53 19.12 1.82
N GLU A 65 -5.97 19.93 2.79
CA GLU A 65 -7.37 19.99 3.19
C GLU A 65 -8.30 20.42 2.05
N VAL A 66 -7.89 21.41 1.26
CA VAL A 66 -8.65 21.83 0.06
C VAL A 66 -8.68 20.70 -0.97
N ALA A 67 -7.56 20.04 -1.24
CA ALA A 67 -7.47 18.96 -2.21
C ALA A 67 -8.31 17.74 -1.80
N THR A 68 -8.23 17.31 -0.53
CA THR A 68 -8.99 16.18 0.00
C THR A 68 -10.49 16.49 0.01
N ALA A 69 -10.89 17.68 0.46
CA ALA A 69 -12.29 18.10 0.45
C ALA A 69 -12.85 18.15 -0.98
N CYS A 70 -12.09 18.70 -1.94
CA CYS A 70 -12.48 18.69 -3.35
C CYS A 70 -12.60 17.26 -3.91
N ALA A 71 -11.62 16.40 -3.66
CA ALA A 71 -11.62 15.02 -4.17
C ALA A 71 -12.82 14.22 -3.65
N LEU A 72 -13.12 14.35 -2.34
CA LEU A 72 -14.26 13.71 -1.69
C LEU A 72 -15.59 14.28 -2.19
N ALA A 73 -15.74 15.62 -2.19
CA ALA A 73 -16.95 16.28 -2.67
C ALA A 73 -17.25 15.97 -4.14
N MET A 74 -16.20 15.75 -4.93
CA MET A 74 -16.31 15.47 -6.35
C MET A 74 -16.54 14.00 -6.67
N GLU A 75 -16.37 13.11 -5.70
CA GLU A 75 -16.33 11.66 -5.91
C GLU A 75 -15.30 11.31 -6.99
N ALA A 76 -14.12 11.92 -6.89
CA ALA A 76 -13.08 11.75 -7.90
C ALA A 76 -12.62 10.27 -7.99
N ASP A 77 -12.41 9.76 -9.20
CA ASP A 77 -11.83 8.43 -9.40
C ASP A 77 -10.39 8.35 -8.86
N LYS A 78 -9.66 9.46 -8.99
CA LYS A 78 -8.24 9.56 -8.67
C LYS A 78 -7.88 10.90 -8.03
N LEU A 79 -7.07 10.88 -6.98
CA LEU A 79 -6.35 12.04 -6.47
C LEU A 79 -4.84 11.86 -6.72
N VAL A 80 -4.16 12.90 -7.17
CA VAL A 80 -2.70 12.89 -7.35
C VAL A 80 -2.10 13.98 -6.46
N CYS A 81 -1.24 13.56 -5.53
CA CYS A 81 -0.46 14.40 -4.64
C CYS A 81 0.97 14.48 -5.19
N ILE A 82 1.44 15.70 -5.48
CA ILE A 82 2.80 15.94 -5.93
C ILE A 82 3.61 16.41 -4.72
N VAL A 83 4.62 15.63 -4.36
CA VAL A 83 5.56 15.87 -3.26
C VAL A 83 6.98 15.95 -3.81
N ASP A 84 7.99 16.06 -2.96
CA ASP A 84 9.40 16.17 -3.36
C ASP A 84 10.25 14.96 -2.92
N GLY A 85 9.62 13.79 -2.82
CA GLY A 85 10.29 12.53 -2.50
C GLY A 85 9.36 11.31 -2.54
N GLN A 86 9.86 10.16 -2.08
CA GLN A 86 9.20 8.87 -2.18
C GLN A 86 8.81 8.30 -0.81
N ILE A 87 7.81 7.41 -0.79
CA ILE A 87 7.43 6.66 0.42
C ILE A 87 8.25 5.38 0.51
N PHE A 88 8.88 5.16 1.65
CA PHE A 88 9.71 3.98 1.90
C PHE A 88 9.09 3.04 2.92
N ASP A 89 9.36 1.74 2.77
CA ASP A 89 9.07 0.70 3.77
C ASP A 89 10.08 0.71 4.93
N GLU A 90 9.90 -0.20 5.89
CA GLU A 90 10.79 -0.36 7.06
C GLU A 90 12.23 -0.77 6.68
N HIS A 91 12.43 -1.24 5.46
CA HIS A 91 13.72 -1.66 4.92
C HIS A 91 14.35 -0.61 3.99
N GLY A 92 13.75 0.59 3.90
CA GLY A 92 14.23 1.67 3.03
C GLY A 92 13.98 1.43 1.54
N ARG A 93 13.05 0.53 1.19
CA ARG A 93 12.66 0.28 -0.21
C ARG A 93 11.45 1.13 -0.56
N VAL A 94 11.43 1.61 -1.80
CA VAL A 94 10.32 2.39 -2.34
C VAL A 94 9.05 1.55 -2.37
N ILE A 95 7.97 2.10 -1.83
CA ILE A 95 6.65 1.47 -1.90
C ILE A 95 5.93 2.00 -3.12
N HIS A 96 5.74 1.17 -4.13
CA HIS A 96 4.99 1.56 -5.35
C HIS A 96 3.48 1.39 -5.20
N PHE A 97 3.05 0.46 -4.35
CA PHE A 97 1.66 0.14 -4.14
C PHE A 97 1.40 -0.22 -2.67
N MET A 98 0.28 0.26 -2.14
CA MET A 98 -0.32 -0.19 -0.90
C MET A 98 -1.84 -0.33 -1.04
N SER A 99 -2.36 -1.40 -0.45
CA SER A 99 -3.76 -1.43 -0.03
C SER A 99 -4.03 -0.40 1.07
N ILE A 100 -5.29 -0.05 1.29
CA ILE A 100 -5.68 0.84 2.39
C ILE A 100 -5.23 0.26 3.74
N GLU A 101 -5.35 -1.05 3.92
CA GLU A 101 -4.95 -1.73 5.16
C GLU A 101 -3.44 -1.65 5.41
N GLU A 102 -2.63 -1.79 4.36
CA GLU A 102 -1.18 -1.60 4.44
C GLU A 102 -0.82 -0.15 4.78
N ALA A 103 -1.50 0.83 4.17
CA ALA A 103 -1.32 2.25 4.47
C ALA A 103 -1.69 2.56 5.92
N ASP A 104 -2.84 2.07 6.40
CA ASP A 104 -3.30 2.22 7.79
C ASP A 104 -2.30 1.64 8.79
N LEU A 105 -1.78 0.44 8.51
CA LEU A 105 -0.79 -0.19 9.37
C LEU A 105 0.50 0.64 9.40
N LEU A 106 0.96 1.16 8.26
CA LEU A 106 2.15 1.99 8.17
C LEU A 106 1.99 3.31 8.93
N ILE A 107 0.84 3.98 8.77
CA ILE A 107 0.50 5.22 9.49
C ILE A 107 0.45 4.94 10.99
N ARG A 108 -0.23 3.88 11.44
CA ARG A 108 -0.34 3.51 12.87
C ARG A 108 1.02 3.23 13.51
N LYS A 109 1.89 2.50 12.82
CA LYS A 109 3.26 2.23 13.28
C LYS A 109 4.06 3.51 13.48
N ARG A 110 3.82 4.51 12.62
CA ARG A 110 4.51 5.79 12.63
C ARG A 110 3.72 6.91 13.35
N ALA A 111 2.58 6.58 13.98
CA ALA A 111 1.70 7.57 14.62
C ALA A 111 2.36 8.33 15.78
N LYS A 112 3.37 7.73 16.42
CA LYS A 112 4.18 8.41 17.47
C LYS A 112 5.13 9.47 16.91
N GLN A 113 5.33 9.51 15.60
CA GLN A 113 6.29 10.41 14.92
C GLN A 113 5.59 11.65 14.33
N SER A 114 4.26 11.67 14.27
CA SER A 114 3.50 12.76 13.66
C SER A 114 2.13 12.91 14.32
N ASP A 115 1.80 14.13 14.75
CA ASP A 115 0.49 14.47 15.32
C ASP A 115 -0.65 14.27 14.30
N ILE A 116 -0.37 14.46 13.01
CA ILE A 116 -1.32 14.22 11.91
C ILE A 116 -1.62 12.73 11.78
N ALA A 117 -0.59 11.88 11.89
CA ALA A 117 -0.79 10.43 11.91
C ALA A 117 -1.57 9.99 13.16
N ALA A 118 -1.36 10.63 14.31
CA ALA A 118 -2.13 10.38 15.53
C ALA A 118 -3.60 10.82 15.39
N SER A 119 -3.87 11.97 14.74
CA SER A 119 -5.23 12.44 14.47
C SER A 119 -5.95 11.53 13.47
N TYR A 120 -5.26 11.09 12.43
CA TYR A 120 -5.76 10.09 11.48
C TYR A 120 -6.25 8.83 12.18
N VAL A 121 -5.42 8.27 13.08
CA VAL A 121 -5.78 7.07 13.83
C VAL A 121 -7.04 7.27 14.66
N LYS A 122 -7.21 8.44 15.29
CA LYS A 122 -8.42 8.77 16.05
C LYS A 122 -9.66 8.81 15.16
N VAL A 123 -9.59 9.50 14.02
CA VAL A 123 -10.74 9.62 13.09
C VAL A 123 -11.16 8.26 12.55
N VAL A 124 -10.21 7.46 12.06
CA VAL A 124 -10.51 6.14 11.49
C VAL A 124 -11.03 5.15 12.54
N ASP A 125 -10.59 5.26 13.79
CA ASP A 125 -11.06 4.41 14.89
C ASP A 125 -12.43 4.85 15.45
N GLU A 126 -12.70 6.17 15.52
CA GLU A 126 -13.98 6.74 16.01
C GLU A 126 -15.13 6.55 15.01
N GLU A 127 -14.87 6.63 13.70
CA GLU A 127 -15.88 6.45 12.65
C GLU A 127 -16.29 4.97 12.46
N GLY A 128 -15.71 4.02 13.21
CA GLY A 128 -16.08 2.60 13.18
C GLY A 128 -15.73 1.88 11.87
N ILE A 129 -14.94 2.53 10.99
CA ILE A 129 -14.57 2.04 9.65
C ILE A 129 -13.81 0.70 9.71
N ASN A 130 -13.12 0.42 10.82
CA ASN A 130 -12.42 -0.85 11.06
C ASN A 130 -13.33 -2.07 11.36
N SER A 131 -14.66 -1.91 11.46
CA SER A 131 -15.56 -2.99 11.90
C SER A 131 -16.19 -3.79 10.75
N LEU A 132 -15.93 -3.45 9.48
CA LEU A 132 -16.63 -4.00 8.31
C LEU A 132 -15.82 -4.99 7.46
N HIS A 133 -14.77 -5.64 7.97
CA HIS A 133 -14.04 -6.65 7.19
C HIS A 133 -13.67 -7.92 7.98
N LYS A 134 -14.66 -8.54 8.63
CA LYS A 134 -14.61 -9.97 8.96
C LYS A 134 -15.88 -10.69 8.50
N GLY A 135 -15.75 -11.42 7.40
CA GLY A 135 -16.50 -12.62 7.00
C GLY A 135 -18.03 -12.58 7.10
N ASP A 136 -18.72 -12.41 5.96
CA ASP A 136 -19.56 -13.47 5.37
C ASP A 136 -20.31 -12.94 4.13
N TYR A 137 -20.20 -13.67 3.03
CA TYR A 137 -21.09 -13.53 1.89
C TYR A 137 -22.51 -13.94 2.31
N LYS A 138 -23.35 -12.98 2.69
CA LYS A 138 -24.81 -13.10 2.56
C LYS A 138 -25.43 -11.78 2.15
N SER A 139 -26.12 -11.82 1.02
CA SER A 139 -27.00 -10.78 0.53
C SER A 139 -28.03 -10.39 1.59
N SER A 140 -28.05 -9.13 1.99
CA SER A 140 -29.31 -8.43 2.23
C SER A 140 -29.10 -6.93 2.10
N LEU A 141 -29.76 -6.37 1.10
CA LEU A 141 -30.00 -4.95 0.95
C LEU A 141 -30.66 -4.41 2.23
N ASN A 142 -30.11 -3.33 2.79
CA ASN A 142 -30.82 -2.07 3.02
C ASN A 142 -29.96 -1.06 3.78
N ALA A 143 -29.25 -0.22 3.04
CA ALA A 143 -28.87 1.13 3.49
C ALA A 143 -28.84 2.07 2.28
N ARG A 144 -29.99 2.20 1.60
CA ARG A 144 -30.25 3.33 0.70
C ARG A 144 -30.46 4.57 1.58
N ALA A 145 -29.39 5.29 1.90
CA ALA A 145 -29.51 6.70 2.24
C ALA A 145 -29.58 7.47 0.93
N HIS A 146 -30.80 7.75 0.48
CA HIS A 146 -31.09 8.68 -0.60
C HIS A 146 -30.59 10.06 -0.16
N VAL A 147 -29.43 10.51 -0.64
CA VAL A 147 -28.93 11.87 -0.37
C VAL A 147 -29.56 12.79 -1.41
N ASN A 148 -30.78 13.22 -1.13
CA ASN A 148 -31.40 14.36 -1.80
C ASN A 148 -30.86 15.63 -1.14
N GLY A 149 -30.47 16.61 -1.97
CA GLY A 149 -29.52 17.66 -1.61
C GLY A 149 -29.81 18.43 -0.33
N TYR A 150 -28.80 18.51 0.54
CA TYR A 150 -28.50 19.64 1.43
C TYR A 150 -26.99 19.59 1.77
N ALA A 151 -26.42 20.76 2.03
CA ALA A 151 -24.99 21.03 2.19
C ALA A 151 -24.26 20.03 3.12
N ALA A 152 -23.27 19.31 2.59
CA ALA A 152 -22.30 18.59 3.41
C ALA A 152 -21.40 19.61 4.13
N SER A 153 -21.53 19.70 5.45
CA SER A 153 -20.58 20.38 6.32
C SER A 153 -19.34 19.50 6.45
N PHE A 154 -18.22 19.95 5.90
CA PHE A 154 -16.94 19.27 6.07
C PHE A 154 -16.40 19.59 7.47
N GLN A 155 -16.29 18.57 8.33
CA GLN A 155 -15.36 18.57 9.46
C GLN A 155 -14.30 17.53 9.14
N ASN A 156 -13.23 17.92 8.45
CA ASN A 156 -12.08 17.06 8.28
C ASN A 156 -11.38 16.96 9.66
N GLY A 157 -11.85 16.05 10.51
CA GLY A 157 -11.30 15.78 11.86
C GLY A 157 -9.84 15.34 11.87
N LEU A 158 -9.21 15.21 10.69
CA LEU A 158 -7.80 14.90 10.55
C LEU A 158 -6.88 16.01 11.06
N GLY A 159 -7.34 17.26 11.10
CA GLY A 159 -6.57 18.38 11.62
C GLY A 159 -5.13 18.39 11.10
N PHE A 160 -4.92 18.76 9.83
CA PHE A 160 -3.61 18.96 9.18
C PHE A 160 -2.84 20.15 9.79
N ASN A 161 -2.72 20.13 11.11
CA ASN A 161 -2.52 21.24 12.00
C ASN A 161 -1.32 20.90 12.86
N ASN A 162 -0.13 21.02 12.30
CA ASN A 162 1.06 21.01 13.14
C ASN A 162 1.11 22.36 13.88
N GLY A 163 0.66 22.32 15.14
CA GLY A 163 1.05 23.31 16.13
C GLY A 163 2.51 23.09 16.47
N ASN A 164 3.42 23.72 15.74
CA ASN A 164 4.76 23.86 16.27
C ASN A 164 4.67 24.74 17.52
N GLY A 165 4.98 24.14 18.67
CA GLY A 165 5.35 24.88 19.85
C GLY A 165 6.42 25.89 19.48
N ILE A 166 6.06 27.17 19.61
CA ILE A 166 6.94 28.32 19.44
C ILE A 166 8.02 28.22 20.52
N TYR A 167 9.15 27.55 20.27
CA TYR A 167 10.47 27.79 20.89
C TYR A 167 11.55 26.95 20.18
N SER A 168 11.84 27.25 18.92
CA SER A 168 13.21 27.16 18.42
C SER A 168 13.38 28.23 17.33
N GLY A 169 14.45 29.00 17.47
CA GLY A 169 14.66 30.27 16.75
C GLY A 169 14.76 30.10 15.25
N GLU A 170 14.35 31.17 14.57
CA GLU A 170 14.53 31.44 13.14
C GLU A 170 13.71 30.58 12.16
N GLN A 171 12.53 31.05 11.78
CA GLN A 171 12.17 31.43 10.40
C GLN A 171 10.68 31.78 10.29
N GLY A 172 10.40 32.81 9.48
CA GLY A 172 9.10 33.45 9.33
C GLY A 172 8.05 32.65 8.55
N PHE A 173 6.90 33.32 8.38
CA PHE A 173 5.77 32.93 7.53
C PHE A 173 6.20 32.25 6.22
N ALA A 174 5.82 30.99 6.00
CA ALA A 174 6.07 30.26 4.77
C ALA A 174 5.01 29.16 4.60
N ILE A 175 4.09 29.21 3.63
CA ILE A 175 4.33 28.68 2.28
C ILE A 175 5.77 28.16 2.14
N GLY A 176 5.98 26.87 2.43
CA GLY A 176 7.28 26.19 2.26
C GLY A 176 8.00 25.75 3.55
N GLY A 177 7.42 25.94 4.75
CA GLY A 177 8.01 25.42 5.99
C GLY A 177 7.77 23.92 6.23
N GLU A 178 6.66 23.39 5.71
CA GLU A 178 6.23 22.01 5.94
C GLU A 178 6.99 20.98 5.08
N GLU A 179 7.54 21.39 3.92
CA GLU A 179 8.37 20.54 3.04
C GLU A 179 9.58 19.94 3.77
N ARG A 180 10.17 20.67 4.74
CA ARG A 180 11.34 20.18 5.50
C ARG A 180 10.99 19.10 6.53
N LEU A 181 9.80 19.19 7.15
CA LEU A 181 9.32 18.21 8.14
C LEU A 181 8.68 16.99 7.48
N SER A 182 8.00 17.17 6.33
CA SER A 182 7.52 16.06 5.51
C SER A 182 8.68 15.16 5.07
N ARG A 183 9.82 15.72 4.65
CA ARG A 183 11.05 14.97 4.32
C ARG A 183 11.60 14.17 5.51
N SER A 184 11.62 14.75 6.72
CA SER A 184 12.17 14.06 7.90
C SER A 184 11.28 12.94 8.43
N ASN A 185 9.97 13.04 8.19
CA ASN A 185 8.97 12.07 8.64
C ASN A 185 8.52 11.09 7.55
N GLY A 186 9.14 11.12 6.36
CA GLY A 186 8.79 10.23 5.24
C GLY A 186 7.38 10.45 4.70
N TYR A 187 6.95 11.71 4.61
CA TYR A 187 5.67 12.16 4.01
C TYR A 187 4.42 11.54 4.64
N LEU A 188 4.42 11.41 5.97
CA LEU A 188 3.32 10.80 6.71
C LEU A 188 2.01 11.59 6.64
N SER A 189 2.09 12.91 6.54
CA SER A 189 0.91 13.77 6.43
C SER A 189 0.19 13.53 5.11
N GLU A 190 0.97 13.42 4.04
CA GLU A 190 0.51 13.13 2.68
C GLU A 190 -0.04 11.70 2.58
N LEU A 191 0.64 10.75 3.20
CA LEU A 191 0.17 9.38 3.31
C LEU A 191 -1.16 9.28 4.07
N ALA A 192 -1.29 9.98 5.20
CA ALA A 192 -2.53 10.02 5.98
C ALA A 192 -3.68 10.71 5.23
N ALA A 193 -3.39 11.81 4.52
CA ALA A 193 -4.38 12.47 3.66
C ALA A 193 -4.86 11.54 2.55
N ALA A 194 -3.93 10.82 1.91
CA ALA A 194 -4.21 9.90 0.83
C ALA A 194 -5.06 8.70 1.33
N ALA A 195 -4.70 8.11 2.47
CA ALA A 195 -5.45 7.02 3.07
C ALA A 195 -6.86 7.46 3.50
N TYR A 196 -7.01 8.67 4.07
CA TYR A 196 -8.32 9.21 4.44
C TYR A 196 -9.24 9.41 3.23
N VAL A 197 -8.69 9.97 2.14
CA VAL A 197 -9.44 10.14 0.90
C VAL A 197 -9.83 8.78 0.30
N CYS A 198 -8.95 7.79 0.42
CA CYS A 198 -9.26 6.39 0.07
C CYS A 198 -10.30 5.75 0.99
N HIS A 199 -10.47 6.19 2.23
CA HIS A 199 -11.60 5.74 3.07
C HIS A 199 -12.90 6.43 2.66
N GLY A 200 -12.84 7.71 2.28
CA GLY A 200 -14.02 8.54 2.01
C GLY A 200 -14.69 8.41 0.63
N GLY A 201 -14.21 7.54 -0.28
CA GLY A 201 -14.91 7.24 -1.54
C GLY A 201 -14.04 7.22 -2.80
N VAL A 202 -12.90 7.91 -2.79
CA VAL A 202 -11.96 7.94 -3.93
C VAL A 202 -11.29 6.58 -4.10
N GLN A 203 -11.18 6.09 -5.34
CA GLN A 203 -10.70 4.72 -5.60
C GLN A 203 -9.19 4.59 -5.45
N ARG A 204 -8.45 5.60 -5.95
CA ARG A 204 -6.99 5.57 -5.99
C ARG A 204 -6.39 6.93 -5.66
N VAL A 205 -5.35 6.94 -4.83
CA VAL A 205 -4.56 8.13 -4.55
C VAL A 205 -3.10 7.85 -4.89
N HIS A 206 -2.48 8.73 -5.67
CA HIS A 206 -1.08 8.62 -6.08
C HIS A 206 -0.27 9.70 -5.41
N ILE A 207 0.84 9.32 -4.77
CA ILE A 207 1.83 10.24 -4.21
C ILE A 207 3.06 10.16 -5.12
N ILE A 208 3.37 11.23 -5.85
CA ILE A 208 4.45 11.27 -6.83
C ILE A 208 5.51 12.29 -6.48
N ASP A 209 6.77 11.96 -6.76
CA ASP A 209 7.89 12.88 -6.62
C ASP A 209 7.93 13.84 -7.83
N GLY A 210 7.58 15.10 -7.60
CA GLY A 210 7.61 16.18 -8.58
C GLY A 210 9.02 16.65 -8.95
N THR A 211 10.06 16.20 -8.25
CA THR A 211 11.45 16.49 -8.62
C THR A 211 11.98 15.58 -9.73
N VAL A 212 11.25 14.50 -10.04
CA VAL A 212 11.56 13.57 -11.13
C VAL A 212 10.89 14.03 -12.41
N ASP A 213 11.68 14.28 -13.45
CA ASP A 213 11.19 14.71 -14.76
C ASP A 213 10.16 13.73 -15.33
N GLY A 214 8.98 14.26 -15.68
CA GLY A 214 7.90 13.47 -16.26
C GLY A 214 7.24 12.47 -15.30
N SER A 215 7.43 12.62 -13.97
CA SER A 215 6.86 11.69 -12.97
C SER A 215 5.36 11.49 -13.10
N LEU A 216 4.59 12.54 -13.43
CA LEU A 216 3.16 12.42 -13.68
C LEU A 216 2.84 11.52 -14.88
N LEU A 217 3.61 11.62 -15.97
CA LEU A 217 3.41 10.79 -17.16
C LEU A 217 3.82 9.35 -16.87
N LEU A 218 4.93 9.15 -16.16
CA LEU A 218 5.37 7.83 -15.73
C LEU A 218 4.32 7.17 -14.83
N GLU A 219 3.75 7.91 -13.88
CA GLU A 219 2.72 7.39 -12.97
C GLU A 219 1.42 7.01 -13.70
N LEU A 220 1.00 7.80 -14.69
CA LEU A 220 -0.28 7.58 -15.36
C LEU A 220 -0.19 6.57 -16.52
N PHE A 221 0.96 6.45 -17.17
CA PHE A 221 1.11 5.69 -18.41
C PHE A 221 2.09 4.52 -18.32
N THR A 222 2.62 4.22 -17.13
CA THR A 222 3.41 3.00 -16.90
C THR A 222 2.75 2.13 -15.83
N ARG A 223 2.88 0.81 -15.97
CA ARG A 223 2.28 -0.16 -15.03
C ARG A 223 2.86 -0.04 -13.61
N ASP A 224 4.16 0.26 -13.53
CA ASP A 224 4.88 0.28 -12.26
C ASP A 224 4.85 1.65 -11.58
N GLY A 225 4.48 2.70 -12.31
CA GLY A 225 4.49 4.07 -11.83
C GLY A 225 5.88 4.59 -11.44
N ALA A 226 5.93 5.87 -11.07
CA ALA A 226 7.11 6.52 -10.51
C ALA A 226 6.94 6.83 -9.02
N GLY A 227 5.72 6.80 -8.50
CA GLY A 227 5.38 7.11 -7.12
C GLY A 227 4.80 5.93 -6.35
N THR A 228 4.03 6.27 -5.33
CA THR A 228 3.31 5.36 -4.45
C THR A 228 1.81 5.49 -4.70
N MET A 229 1.16 4.40 -5.11
CA MET A 229 -0.29 4.34 -5.22
C MET A 229 -0.92 3.67 -4.01
N ILE A 230 -1.97 4.30 -3.46
CA ILE A 230 -2.88 3.73 -2.48
C ILE A 230 -4.19 3.44 -3.18
N ALA A 231 -4.72 2.22 -3.06
CA ALA A 231 -5.98 1.85 -3.71
C ALA A 231 -6.92 1.10 -2.76
N ARG A 232 -8.22 1.32 -2.94
CA ARG A 232 -9.28 0.57 -2.24
C ARG A 232 -9.50 -0.82 -2.83
N ASP A 233 -9.32 -0.95 -4.15
CA ASP A 233 -9.52 -2.21 -4.85
C ASP A 233 -8.28 -3.10 -4.80
N VAL A 234 -8.47 -4.39 -5.10
CA VAL A 234 -7.40 -5.38 -5.19
C VAL A 234 -6.57 -5.09 -6.44
N TYR A 235 -5.73 -4.06 -6.39
CA TYR A 235 -4.83 -3.70 -7.48
C TYR A 235 -3.61 -4.62 -7.54
N GLU A 236 -3.09 -5.03 -6.38
CA GLU A 236 -2.06 -6.06 -6.23
C GLU A 236 -2.48 -7.08 -5.17
N GLY A 237 -2.34 -8.36 -5.47
CA GLY A 237 -2.75 -9.42 -4.55
C GLY A 237 -2.02 -10.73 -4.77
N THR A 238 -1.80 -11.48 -3.70
CA THR A 238 -1.31 -12.87 -3.77
C THR A 238 -2.48 -13.83 -3.65
N ARG A 239 -2.64 -14.71 -4.64
CA ARG A 239 -3.72 -15.71 -4.69
C ARG A 239 -3.25 -17.02 -5.30
N ILE A 240 -4.08 -18.06 -5.20
CA ILE A 240 -3.88 -19.32 -5.93
C ILE A 240 -4.02 -19.06 -7.43
N ALA A 241 -3.18 -19.73 -8.23
CA ALA A 241 -3.21 -19.64 -9.68
C ALA A 241 -4.43 -20.36 -10.27
N THR A 242 -4.91 -19.84 -11.39
CA THR A 242 -6.00 -20.36 -12.21
C THR A 242 -5.50 -20.67 -13.62
N ALA A 243 -6.29 -21.38 -14.43
CA ALA A 243 -5.92 -21.73 -15.80
C ALA A 243 -5.56 -20.51 -16.68
N GLU A 244 -6.14 -19.35 -16.39
CA GLU A 244 -5.87 -18.09 -17.12
C GLU A 244 -4.46 -17.56 -16.87
N ASP A 245 -3.89 -17.85 -15.69
CA ASP A 245 -2.57 -17.36 -15.26
C ASP A 245 -1.40 -18.11 -15.93
N LEU A 246 -1.68 -19.22 -16.61
CA LEU A 246 -0.65 -20.10 -17.20
C LEU A 246 0.31 -19.33 -18.10
N SER A 247 -0.22 -18.43 -18.94
CA SER A 247 0.56 -17.60 -19.85
C SER A 247 1.49 -16.64 -19.10
N GLY A 248 1.00 -16.01 -18.02
CA GLY A 248 1.75 -15.11 -17.17
C GLY A 248 2.86 -15.82 -16.39
N ILE A 249 2.55 -16.97 -15.78
CA ILE A 249 3.54 -17.83 -15.11
C ILE A 249 4.62 -18.25 -16.11
N ARG A 250 4.24 -18.68 -17.31
CA ARG A 250 5.18 -19.12 -18.36
C ARG A 250 6.16 -18.02 -18.74
N LYS A 251 5.67 -16.79 -18.88
CA LYS A 251 6.49 -15.60 -19.19
C LYS A 251 7.59 -15.37 -18.14
N ILE A 252 7.29 -15.62 -16.86
CA ILE A 252 8.22 -15.42 -15.75
C ILE A 252 9.22 -16.59 -15.63
N ILE A 253 8.76 -17.84 -15.72
CA ILE A 253 9.61 -19.01 -15.46
C ILE A 253 10.52 -19.36 -16.63
N ARG A 254 10.11 -19.12 -17.88
CA ARG A 254 10.82 -19.60 -19.08
C ARG A 254 12.27 -19.09 -19.18
N PRO A 255 12.57 -17.79 -18.95
CA PRO A 255 13.96 -17.33 -18.91
C PRO A 255 14.81 -18.01 -17.82
N LEU A 256 14.19 -18.39 -16.70
CA LEU A 256 14.86 -19.09 -15.60
C LEU A 256 15.07 -20.58 -15.90
N GLU A 257 14.18 -21.20 -16.68
CA GLU A 257 14.37 -22.56 -17.19
C GLU A 257 15.50 -22.60 -18.23
N ASP A 258 15.49 -21.66 -19.18
CA ASP A 258 16.50 -21.59 -20.25
C ASP A 258 17.91 -21.29 -19.71
N SER A 259 18.02 -20.53 -18.61
CA SER A 259 19.29 -20.29 -17.90
C SER A 259 19.69 -21.39 -16.91
N GLY A 260 18.89 -22.45 -16.79
CA GLY A 260 19.15 -23.59 -15.90
C GLY A 260 18.91 -23.31 -14.41
N VAL A 261 18.40 -22.14 -14.03
CA VAL A 261 18.04 -21.81 -12.64
C VAL A 261 16.85 -22.65 -12.18
N LEU A 262 15.81 -22.76 -13.01
CA LEU A 262 14.64 -23.60 -12.75
C LEU A 262 14.69 -24.91 -13.56
N VAL A 263 13.91 -25.90 -13.13
CA VAL A 263 13.68 -27.13 -13.89
C VAL A 263 12.65 -26.83 -14.97
N ARG A 264 12.97 -27.20 -16.21
CA ARG A 264 12.08 -27.03 -17.36
C ARG A 264 10.82 -27.86 -17.16
N ARG A 265 9.66 -27.22 -17.33
CA ARG A 265 8.34 -27.87 -17.31
C ARG A 265 7.63 -27.72 -18.64
N THR A 266 6.86 -28.74 -18.99
CA THR A 266 5.90 -28.68 -20.09
C THR A 266 4.63 -27.95 -19.63
N ASP A 267 3.84 -27.49 -20.59
CA ASP A 267 2.59 -26.77 -20.27
C ASP A 267 1.58 -27.70 -19.57
N THR A 268 1.59 -29.00 -19.91
CA THR A 268 0.78 -30.03 -19.25
C THR A 268 1.18 -30.22 -17.79
N GLU A 269 2.47 -30.38 -17.50
CA GLU A 269 2.98 -30.51 -16.13
C GLU A 269 2.67 -29.26 -15.28
N LEU A 270 2.74 -28.08 -15.90
CA LEU A 270 2.42 -26.83 -15.22
C LEU A 270 0.92 -26.72 -14.91
N LEU A 271 0.07 -27.17 -15.82
CA LEU A 271 -1.38 -27.18 -15.65
C LEU A 271 -1.83 -28.19 -14.59
N GLU A 272 -1.21 -29.37 -14.53
CA GLU A 272 -1.44 -30.37 -13.47
C GLU A 272 -0.99 -29.86 -12.09
N ALA A 273 0.10 -29.10 -12.03
CA ALA A 273 0.64 -28.54 -10.79
C ALA A 273 0.00 -27.20 -10.39
N LEU A 274 -0.89 -26.63 -11.21
CA LEU A 274 -1.34 -25.24 -11.11
C LEU A 274 -2.03 -24.91 -9.78
N ASN A 275 -2.75 -25.86 -9.21
CA ASN A 275 -3.39 -25.72 -7.89
C ASN A 275 -2.39 -25.59 -6.74
N SER A 276 -1.11 -25.91 -6.97
CA SER A 276 -0.01 -25.71 -6.02
C SER A 276 0.72 -24.39 -6.26
N PHE A 277 0.40 -23.65 -7.33
CA PHE A 277 0.98 -22.35 -7.63
C PHE A 277 0.21 -21.22 -6.96
N TYR A 278 0.98 -20.28 -6.42
CA TYR A 278 0.55 -18.99 -5.93
C TYR A 278 1.17 -17.92 -6.81
N VAL A 279 0.35 -16.96 -7.20
CA VAL A 279 0.73 -15.87 -8.09
C VAL A 279 0.52 -14.55 -7.39
N VAL A 280 1.39 -13.59 -7.69
CA VAL A 280 1.16 -12.18 -7.40
C VAL A 280 0.63 -11.55 -8.68
N GLU A 281 -0.61 -11.11 -8.63
CA GLU A 281 -1.28 -10.37 -9.69
C GLU A 281 -1.16 -8.87 -9.40
N ARG A 282 -0.88 -8.08 -10.45
CA ARG A 282 -0.98 -6.63 -10.44
C ARG A 282 -1.65 -6.17 -11.73
N ASP A 283 -2.77 -5.45 -11.61
CA ASP A 283 -3.53 -4.92 -12.76
C ASP A 283 -3.79 -5.99 -13.84
N GLY A 284 -4.31 -7.15 -13.43
CA GLY A 284 -4.58 -8.30 -14.31
C GLY A 284 -3.34 -9.05 -14.83
N SER A 285 -2.13 -8.57 -14.52
CA SER A 285 -0.87 -9.17 -14.97
C SER A 285 -0.18 -9.94 -13.85
N ILE A 286 0.30 -11.15 -14.13
CA ILE A 286 1.11 -11.90 -13.17
C ILE A 286 2.53 -11.34 -13.15
N ILE A 287 2.98 -10.91 -11.97
CA ILE A 287 4.31 -10.31 -11.75
C ILE A 287 5.26 -11.20 -10.96
N ALA A 288 4.75 -12.18 -10.22
CA ALA A 288 5.54 -13.20 -9.52
C ALA A 288 4.76 -14.50 -9.35
N CYS A 289 5.46 -15.62 -9.19
CA CYS A 289 4.87 -16.92 -8.92
C CYS A 289 5.76 -17.78 -8.02
N ALA A 290 5.14 -18.67 -7.24
CA ALA A 290 5.82 -19.69 -6.44
C ALA A 290 4.91 -20.92 -6.33
N ALA A 291 5.48 -22.10 -6.16
CA ALA A 291 4.74 -23.33 -5.92
C ALA A 291 5.02 -23.88 -4.52
N LEU A 292 3.99 -24.39 -3.85
CA LEU A 292 4.09 -25.12 -2.59
C LEU A 292 3.55 -26.54 -2.79
N PHE A 293 4.42 -27.53 -2.68
CA PHE A 293 4.02 -28.94 -2.72
C PHE A 293 4.03 -29.53 -1.30
N PRO A 294 2.86 -29.85 -0.70
CA PRO A 294 2.79 -30.38 0.65
C PRO A 294 3.12 -31.88 0.70
N PHE A 295 3.79 -32.29 1.78
CA PHE A 295 4.07 -33.66 2.19
C PHE A 295 3.52 -33.86 3.61
N PRO A 296 2.21 -34.16 3.76
CA PRO A 296 1.52 -34.15 5.05
C PRO A 296 2.08 -35.15 6.06
N GLU A 297 2.47 -36.36 5.61
CA GLU A 297 2.99 -37.43 6.47
C GLU A 297 4.24 -37.00 7.25
N GLU A 298 5.11 -36.22 6.60
CA GLU A 298 6.35 -35.71 7.18
C GLU A 298 6.23 -34.26 7.66
N LYS A 299 5.00 -33.71 7.67
CA LYS A 299 4.66 -32.32 8.02
C LYS A 299 5.58 -31.30 7.34
N SER A 300 5.87 -31.52 6.06
CA SER A 300 6.81 -30.68 5.31
C SER A 300 6.26 -30.19 3.99
N GLY A 301 6.80 -29.11 3.45
CA GLY A 301 6.43 -28.60 2.13
C GLY A 301 7.64 -28.21 1.29
N GLU A 302 7.60 -28.51 -0.01
CA GLU A 302 8.59 -28.01 -0.96
C GLU A 302 8.17 -26.65 -1.49
N VAL A 303 9.02 -25.64 -1.31
CA VAL A 303 8.91 -24.37 -2.05
C VAL A 303 9.67 -24.53 -3.36
N ALA A 304 8.95 -24.46 -4.48
CA ALA A 304 9.52 -24.60 -5.81
C ALA A 304 9.11 -23.43 -6.72
N ALA A 305 9.81 -23.29 -7.85
CA ALA A 305 9.43 -22.36 -8.92
C ALA A 305 9.21 -20.90 -8.48
N ILE A 306 9.82 -20.46 -7.37
CA ILE A 306 9.73 -19.07 -6.93
C ILE A 306 10.48 -18.16 -7.90
N ALA A 307 9.75 -17.21 -8.48
CA ALA A 307 10.25 -16.32 -9.50
C ALA A 307 9.50 -14.99 -9.49
N VAL A 308 10.23 -13.92 -9.78
CA VAL A 308 9.70 -12.56 -9.94
C VAL A 308 10.08 -12.07 -11.32
N SER A 309 9.12 -11.44 -12.01
CA SER A 309 9.33 -10.77 -13.29
C SER A 309 10.50 -9.77 -13.20
N GLU A 310 11.27 -9.66 -14.27
CA GLU A 310 12.52 -8.89 -14.26
C GLU A 310 12.33 -7.41 -13.88
N GLU A 311 11.25 -6.81 -14.37
CA GLU A 311 10.84 -5.42 -14.10
C GLU A 311 10.52 -5.15 -12.62
N CYS A 312 10.08 -6.18 -11.88
CA CYS A 312 9.66 -6.07 -10.48
C CYS A 312 10.69 -6.66 -9.48
N ARG A 313 11.88 -7.08 -9.95
CA ARG A 313 12.96 -7.55 -9.06
C ARG A 313 13.48 -6.42 -8.18
N GLY A 314 14.03 -6.77 -7.02
CA GLY A 314 14.58 -5.80 -6.06
C GLY A 314 13.54 -5.05 -5.22
N ARG A 315 12.24 -5.15 -5.55
CA ARG A 315 11.15 -4.43 -4.87
C ARG A 315 10.47 -5.23 -3.74
N GLY A 316 11.15 -6.22 -3.19
CA GLY A 316 10.61 -7.05 -2.08
C GLY A 316 9.49 -8.03 -2.45
N GLN A 317 9.08 -8.13 -3.72
CA GLN A 317 7.99 -9.03 -4.16
C GLN A 317 8.27 -10.52 -3.85
N GLY A 318 9.53 -10.95 -3.97
CA GLY A 318 9.92 -12.30 -3.57
C GLY A 318 9.75 -12.55 -2.07
N ASP A 319 9.94 -11.52 -1.24
CA ASP A 319 9.79 -11.62 0.22
C ASP A 319 8.32 -11.75 0.59
N LYS A 320 7.48 -10.87 0.03
CA LYS A 320 6.02 -10.91 0.22
C LYS A 320 5.46 -12.27 -0.20
N LEU A 321 5.90 -12.80 -1.35
CA LEU A 321 5.45 -14.10 -1.85
C LEU A 321 5.92 -15.26 -0.98
N LEU A 322 7.17 -15.26 -0.51
CA LEU A 322 7.66 -16.30 0.40
C LEU A 322 6.93 -16.25 1.75
N ASP A 323 6.74 -15.06 2.33
CA ASP A 323 5.99 -14.88 3.58
C ASP A 323 4.54 -15.38 3.43
N TYR A 324 3.92 -15.18 2.28
CA TYR A 324 2.59 -15.72 1.98
C TYR A 324 2.62 -17.25 1.93
N VAL A 325 3.57 -17.84 1.20
CA VAL A 325 3.72 -19.31 1.11
C VAL A 325 3.99 -19.93 2.49
N GLU A 326 4.78 -19.29 3.35
CA GLU A 326 5.02 -19.72 4.73
C GLU A 326 3.75 -19.73 5.57
N LYS A 327 2.91 -18.69 5.45
CA LYS A 327 1.61 -18.63 6.14
C LYS A 327 0.66 -19.73 5.66
N VAL A 328 0.64 -20.01 4.36
CA VAL A 328 -0.17 -21.09 3.80
C VAL A 328 0.35 -22.46 4.27
N ALA A 329 1.66 -22.65 4.30
CA ALA A 329 2.23 -23.89 4.82
C ALA A 329 1.86 -24.13 6.30
N LEU A 330 1.89 -23.08 7.12
CA LEU A 330 1.43 -23.12 8.51
C LEU A 330 -0.07 -23.46 8.61
N SER A 331 -0.93 -22.87 7.76
CA SER A 331 -2.37 -23.17 7.80
C SER A 331 -2.71 -24.60 7.35
N LEU A 332 -1.84 -25.20 6.52
CA LEU A 332 -1.89 -26.62 6.16
C LEU A 332 -1.32 -27.56 7.24
N GLY A 333 -0.84 -27.02 8.37
CA GLY A 333 -0.28 -27.80 9.47
C GLY A 333 1.14 -28.32 9.23
N LEU A 334 1.87 -27.73 8.29
CA LEU A 334 3.27 -28.07 8.02
C LEU A 334 4.17 -27.40 9.07
N GLU A 335 5.19 -28.13 9.52
CA GLU A 335 6.16 -27.67 10.53
C GLU A 335 7.47 -27.20 9.90
N LYS A 336 7.76 -27.62 8.66
CA LYS A 336 9.01 -27.30 7.97
C LYS A 336 8.81 -27.07 6.47
N LEU A 337 9.58 -26.16 5.90
CA LEU A 337 9.71 -25.99 4.46
C LEU A 337 11.09 -26.41 4.01
N PHE A 338 11.17 -27.02 2.83
CA PHE A 338 12.43 -27.29 2.17
C PHE A 338 12.42 -26.78 0.73
N LEU A 339 13.61 -26.60 0.17
CA LEU A 339 13.79 -26.18 -1.21
C LEU A 339 15.09 -26.73 -1.79
N LEU A 340 15.13 -26.73 -3.12
CA LEU A 340 16.26 -27.15 -3.91
C LEU A 340 16.70 -25.98 -4.79
N THR A 341 17.97 -25.55 -4.68
CA THR A 341 18.48 -24.43 -5.48
C THR A 341 19.92 -24.67 -5.95
N THR A 342 20.24 -24.16 -7.14
CA THR A 342 21.58 -24.24 -7.75
C THR A 342 22.36 -22.94 -7.65
N ARG A 343 21.69 -21.78 -7.61
CA ARG A 343 22.34 -20.45 -7.68
C ARG A 343 21.82 -19.42 -6.68
N THR A 344 20.69 -19.68 -6.00
CA THR A 344 19.98 -18.65 -5.21
C THR A 344 19.99 -18.91 -3.70
N ALA A 345 20.94 -19.70 -3.21
CA ALA A 345 21.03 -20.10 -1.81
C ALA A 345 21.04 -18.92 -0.83
N ASP A 346 21.91 -17.92 -1.05
CA ASP A 346 22.11 -16.80 -0.11
C ASP A 346 20.84 -16.01 0.18
N TRP A 347 19.94 -15.91 -0.80
CA TRP A 347 18.67 -15.22 -0.63
C TRP A 347 17.78 -15.96 0.38
N PHE A 348 17.72 -17.29 0.32
CA PHE A 348 16.97 -18.10 1.27
C PHE A 348 17.66 -18.18 2.63
N VAL A 349 18.99 -18.25 2.67
CA VAL A 349 19.75 -18.28 3.93
C VAL A 349 19.47 -17.05 4.77
N ARG A 350 19.45 -15.86 4.16
CA ARG A 350 19.06 -14.61 4.84
C ARG A 350 17.63 -14.61 5.38
N ARG A 351 16.77 -15.54 4.95
CA ARG A 351 15.36 -15.70 5.35
C ARG A 351 15.13 -16.90 6.27
N GLY A 352 16.21 -17.45 6.84
CA GLY A 352 16.15 -18.48 7.87
C GLY A 352 16.18 -19.93 7.35
N PHE A 353 16.52 -20.12 6.08
CA PHE A 353 16.82 -21.46 5.56
C PHE A 353 18.27 -21.85 5.88
N SER A 354 18.48 -23.08 6.32
CA SER A 354 19.80 -23.67 6.53
C SER A 354 20.06 -24.82 5.56
N GLU A 355 21.31 -24.98 5.12
CA GLU A 355 21.69 -26.10 4.25
C GLU A 355 21.48 -27.42 5.00
N CYS A 356 20.91 -28.41 4.32
CA CYS A 356 20.63 -29.73 4.89
C CYS A 356 21.11 -30.85 3.98
N SER A 357 21.17 -32.05 4.52
CA SER A 357 21.53 -33.25 3.77
C SER A 357 20.31 -33.83 3.05
N ILE A 358 20.53 -34.61 2.00
CA ILE A 358 19.43 -35.19 1.21
C ILE A 358 18.50 -36.05 2.06
N GLU A 359 19.00 -36.68 3.12
CA GLU A 359 18.25 -37.52 4.05
C GLU A 359 17.16 -36.75 4.81
N SER A 360 17.28 -35.42 4.90
CA SER A 360 16.28 -34.56 5.54
C SER A 360 15.06 -34.26 4.64
N ILE A 361 15.13 -34.63 3.37
CA ILE A 361 14.04 -34.44 2.39
C ILE A 361 13.09 -35.64 2.41
N PRO A 362 11.76 -35.42 2.25
CA PRO A 362 10.79 -36.49 2.18
C PRO A 362 11.12 -37.61 1.21
N GLU A 363 10.88 -38.85 1.61
CA GLU A 363 11.27 -40.03 0.83
C GLU A 363 10.61 -40.04 -0.56
N GLN A 364 9.34 -39.66 -0.62
CA GLN A 364 8.59 -39.52 -1.87
C GLN A 364 9.27 -38.54 -2.83
N ARG A 365 9.82 -37.44 -2.30
CA ARG A 365 10.50 -36.43 -3.10
C ARG A 365 11.90 -36.86 -3.49
N ARG A 366 12.66 -37.48 -2.59
CA ARG A 366 14.03 -37.99 -2.84
C ARG A 366 14.12 -38.85 -4.10
N LYS A 367 13.13 -39.73 -4.31
CA LYS A 367 13.05 -40.61 -5.49
C LYS A 367 12.94 -39.86 -6.83
N ARG A 368 12.49 -38.61 -6.82
CA ARG A 368 12.26 -37.77 -8.00
C ARG A 368 13.30 -36.64 -8.17
N ILE A 369 14.34 -36.60 -7.33
CA ILE A 369 15.37 -35.56 -7.42
C ILE A 369 16.30 -35.88 -8.60
N ASN A 370 16.47 -34.91 -9.50
CA ASN A 370 17.49 -35.01 -10.52
C ASN A 370 18.87 -34.63 -9.95
N LEU A 371 19.65 -35.64 -9.59
CA LEU A 371 21.00 -35.49 -9.04
C LEU A 371 21.99 -34.82 -10.00
N SER A 372 21.76 -34.90 -11.33
CA SER A 372 22.66 -34.30 -12.32
C SER A 372 22.68 -32.77 -12.28
N ARG A 373 21.71 -32.15 -11.60
CA ARG A 373 21.66 -30.69 -11.44
C ARG A 373 22.61 -30.15 -10.38
N GLY A 374 23.12 -31.00 -9.48
CA GLY A 374 23.95 -30.56 -8.37
C GLY A 374 23.25 -29.54 -7.45
N SER A 375 21.93 -29.61 -7.33
CA SER A 375 21.17 -28.71 -6.46
C SER A 375 21.56 -28.94 -5.00
N LYS A 376 21.71 -27.84 -4.26
CA LYS A 376 21.83 -27.87 -2.81
C LYS A 376 20.45 -27.88 -2.16
N TYR A 377 20.38 -28.45 -0.97
CA TYR A 377 19.14 -28.64 -0.22
C TYR A 377 19.13 -27.70 0.97
N TYR A 378 17.99 -27.03 1.17
CA TYR A 378 17.81 -26.13 2.29
C TYR A 378 16.51 -26.42 3.00
N ILE A 379 16.49 -26.22 4.32
CA ILE A 379 15.33 -26.41 5.16
C ILE A 379 15.13 -25.22 6.11
N LYS A 380 13.88 -24.91 6.41
CA LYS A 380 13.49 -23.91 7.40
C LYS A 380 12.40 -24.50 8.28
N GLN A 381 12.57 -24.40 9.59
CA GLN A 381 11.51 -24.70 10.55
C GLN A 381 10.52 -23.55 10.56
N LEU A 382 9.24 -23.84 10.40
CA LEU A 382 8.17 -22.86 10.47
C LEU A 382 7.83 -22.62 11.94
N GLN A 383 7.96 -21.38 12.38
CA GLN A 383 7.45 -20.97 13.68
C GLN A 383 6.13 -20.23 13.49
N PRO A 384 5.08 -20.55 14.28
CA PRO A 384 3.91 -19.71 14.31
C PRO A 384 4.34 -18.35 14.87
N LYS A 385 4.39 -17.32 14.00
CA LYS A 385 4.61 -15.94 14.44
C LYS A 385 3.48 -15.62 15.40
N HIS A 386 3.78 -15.58 16.70
CA HIS A 386 2.85 -15.09 17.71
C HIS A 386 2.52 -13.64 17.34
N ALA A 387 1.24 -13.34 17.14
CA ALA A 387 0.77 -11.97 17.17
C ALA A 387 1.25 -11.35 18.50
N GLY A 388 1.99 -10.24 18.40
CA GLY A 388 2.82 -9.74 19.49
C GLY A 388 2.08 -9.52 20.81
N VAL A 389 2.57 -10.20 21.86
CA VAL A 389 2.58 -9.68 23.23
C VAL A 389 3.95 -10.02 23.80
N THR A 390 4.89 -9.07 23.73
CA THR A 390 6.14 -9.15 24.47
C THR A 390 5.80 -8.88 25.94
N ALA A 391 5.57 -9.94 26.71
CA ALA A 391 5.61 -9.84 28.17
C ALA A 391 7.06 -9.55 28.58
N ASN A 392 7.35 -8.29 28.88
CA ASN A 392 8.60 -7.88 29.52
C ASN A 392 8.71 -8.57 30.89
N ASN A 393 9.51 -9.62 31.00
CA ASN A 393 10.05 -10.06 32.29
C ASN A 393 11.36 -9.31 32.54
N PHE A 394 11.26 -8.13 33.15
CA PHE A 394 12.38 -7.53 33.87
C PHE A 394 12.64 -8.37 35.13
N ILE A 395 13.73 -9.12 35.15
CA ILE A 395 14.30 -9.65 36.38
C ILE A 395 15.12 -8.53 36.99
N ILE A 396 14.63 -8.00 38.11
CA ILE A 396 15.36 -7.12 39.01
C ILE A 396 16.47 -7.94 39.67
N ARG A 397 17.73 -7.51 39.51
CA ARG A 397 18.78 -7.72 40.50
C ARG A 397 19.58 -6.44 40.66
#